data_AF-A0A2K5ML94-F1
#
_entry.id   AF-A0A2K5ML94-F1
#
_cell.length_a   1.000
_cell.length_b   1.000
_cell.length_c   1.000
_cell.angle_alpha   90.00
_cell.angle_beta   90.00
_cell.angle_gamma   90.00
#
_symmetry.space_group_name_H-M   'P 1'
#
loop_
_entity.id
_entity.type
_entity.pdbx_description
1 polymer ?
#
loop_
_entity_poly.entity_id
_entity_poly.type
_entity_poly.pdbx_seq_one_letter_code
_entity_poly.pdbx_strand_id
1 'polypeptide(L)'
;MLEASAENILQQDFCHAVKVGVKYTQQIIQVSKEIGVTKRTPQKLLTPSPEIVKHAYKLDMERLYAVFTDCEHDKISRDEAVNKIRLDTEEQLKEIFPEDSIFKKCFKSH
;
A
#
# COMPACT_ATOMS: atom_id res chain seq x y z
N MET A 1 1.11 14.18 7.31
CA MET A 1 1.36 13.64 8.66
C MET A 1 0.89 14.69 9.64
N LEU A 2 0.15 14.30 10.67
CA LEU A 2 -0.34 15.19 11.73
C LEU A 2 0.13 14.63 13.07
N GLU A 3 0.73 15.49 13.87
CA GLU A 3 1.16 15.20 15.24
C GLU A 3 0.76 16.41 16.08
N ALA A 4 0.11 16.17 17.21
CA ALA A 4 -0.47 17.24 18.02
C ALA A 4 -0.59 16.82 19.49
N SER A 5 -0.48 17.83 20.37
CA SER A 5 -0.89 17.79 21.77
C SER A 5 -1.78 19.01 22.01
N ALA A 6 -2.83 18.87 22.81
CA ALA A 6 -3.78 19.95 23.09
C ALA A 6 -4.41 19.79 24.48
N GLU A 7 -4.72 20.92 25.12
CA GLU A 7 -5.31 21.00 26.46
C GLU A 7 -6.84 20.78 26.42
N ASN A 8 -7.27 19.56 26.08
CA ASN A 8 -8.68 19.15 26.04
C ASN A 8 -9.62 20.13 25.32
N ILE A 9 -9.21 20.57 24.12
CA ILE A 9 -9.98 21.51 23.30
C ILE A 9 -11.16 20.83 22.61
N LEU A 10 -12.12 21.63 22.12
CA LEU A 10 -13.24 21.12 21.32
C LEU A 10 -12.75 20.58 19.97
N GLN A 11 -13.41 19.50 19.49
CA GLN A 11 -13.13 18.92 18.18
C GLN A 11 -13.24 19.95 17.05
N GLN A 12 -14.18 20.90 17.14
CA GLN A 12 -14.34 21.98 16.18
C GLN A 12 -13.07 22.82 16.03
N ASP A 13 -12.44 23.18 17.16
CA ASP A 13 -11.23 24.00 17.19
C ASP A 13 -10.04 23.21 16.67
N PHE A 14 -9.93 21.94 17.04
CA PHE A 14 -8.90 21.04 16.50
C PHE A 14 -9.03 20.89 14.97
N CYS A 15 -10.24 20.65 14.46
CA CYS A 15 -10.48 20.57 13.02
C CYS A 15 -10.20 21.90 12.30
N HIS A 16 -10.51 23.04 12.92
CA HIS A 16 -10.16 24.34 12.37
C HIS A 16 -8.65 24.52 12.29
N ALA A 17 -7.90 24.17 13.34
CA ALA A 17 -6.44 24.23 13.36
C ALA A 17 -5.81 23.38 12.24
N VAL A 18 -6.32 22.16 12.01
CA VAL A 18 -5.86 21.31 10.90
C VAL A 18 -6.12 21.96 9.54
N LYS A 19 -7.33 22.51 9.31
CA LYS A 19 -7.68 23.20 8.05
C LYS A 19 -6.76 24.40 7.78
N VAL A 20 -6.52 25.19 8.81
CA VAL A 20 -5.62 26.35 8.73
C VAL A 20 -4.19 25.92 8.48
N GLY A 21 -3.71 24.85 9.15
CA GLY A 21 -2.38 24.29 8.92
C GLY A 21 -2.17 23.83 7.47
N VAL A 22 -3.14 23.11 6.88
CA VAL A 22 -3.09 22.71 5.46
C VAL A 22 -3.05 23.92 4.53
N LYS A 23 -3.80 24.99 4.83
CA LYS A 23 -3.76 26.23 4.04
C LYS A 23 -2.35 26.83 3.99
N TYR A 24 -1.63 26.83 5.11
CA TYR A 24 -0.26 27.37 5.15
C TYR A 24 0.76 26.48 4.46
N THR A 25 0.65 25.15 4.57
CA THR A 25 1.57 24.25 3.86
C THR A 25 1.45 24.37 2.34
N GLN A 26 0.27 24.69 1.80
CA GLN A 26 0.11 24.98 0.37
C GLN A 26 0.92 26.20 -0.09
N GLN A 27 1.05 27.22 0.75
CA GLN A 27 1.89 28.38 0.42
C GLN A 27 3.37 28.00 0.36
N ILE A 28 3.84 27.16 1.28
CA ILE A 28 5.22 26.63 1.27
C ILE A 28 5.47 25.78 0.01
N ILE A 29 4.50 24.94 -0.37
CA ILE A 29 4.59 24.14 -1.60
C ILE A 29 4.72 25.04 -2.83
N GLN A 30 3.97 26.14 -2.91
CA GLN A 30 4.04 27.06 -4.04
C GLN A 30 5.45 27.62 -4.22
N VAL A 31 6.10 28.04 -3.14
CA VAL A 31 7.51 28.52 -3.16
C VAL A 31 8.46 27.41 -3.63
N SER A 32 8.26 26.17 -3.19
CA SER A 32 9.12 25.04 -3.59
C SER A 32 9.01 24.67 -5.08
N LYS A 33 7.87 24.96 -5.72
CA LYS A 33 7.67 24.72 -7.16
C LYS A 33 8.48 25.69 -8.03
N GLU A 34 8.67 26.92 -7.56
CA GLU A 34 9.43 27.95 -8.28
C GLU A 34 10.93 27.61 -8.39
N ILE A 35 11.46 26.83 -7.44
CA ILE A 35 12.87 26.43 -7.38
C ILE A 35 13.18 25.25 -8.34
N GLY A 36 12.16 24.60 -8.91
CA GLY A 36 12.28 23.78 -10.13
C GLY A 36 13.39 22.73 -10.15
N VAL A 37 13.42 21.80 -9.19
CA VAL A 37 14.42 20.71 -9.20
C VAL A 37 13.96 19.58 -10.12
N THR A 38 14.72 19.30 -11.17
CA THR A 38 14.50 18.14 -12.05
C THR A 38 14.55 16.84 -11.26
N LYS A 39 13.46 16.07 -11.28
CA LYS A 39 13.39 14.77 -10.62
C LYS A 39 14.36 13.81 -11.30
N ARG A 40 15.15 13.09 -10.49
CA ARG A 40 16.00 11.99 -10.99
C ARG A 40 15.09 10.87 -11.51
N THR A 41 15.48 10.25 -12.63
CA THR A 41 14.84 9.02 -13.10
C THR A 41 15.29 7.86 -12.22
N PRO A 42 14.40 7.22 -11.43
CA PRO A 42 14.76 6.03 -10.69
C PRO A 42 15.13 4.91 -11.67
N GLN A 43 16.20 4.17 -11.36
CA GLN A 43 16.80 3.19 -12.29
C GLN A 43 15.85 2.02 -12.62
N LYS A 44 14.92 1.67 -11.73
CA LYS A 44 13.84 0.69 -11.96
C LYS A 44 12.76 0.82 -10.88
N LEU A 45 11.51 1.09 -11.27
CA LEU A 45 10.37 0.98 -10.35
C LEU A 45 10.07 -0.51 -10.14
N LEU A 46 10.04 -0.95 -8.88
CA LEU A 46 9.69 -2.33 -8.52
C LEU A 46 8.16 -2.50 -8.47
N THR A 47 7.51 -2.21 -9.59
CA THR A 47 6.08 -2.47 -9.80
C THR A 47 5.91 -3.75 -10.60
N PRO A 48 5.09 -4.71 -10.15
CA PRO A 48 4.81 -5.90 -10.92
C PRO A 48 4.15 -5.56 -12.25
N SER A 49 4.41 -6.37 -13.28
CA SER A 49 3.75 -6.22 -14.58
C SER A 49 2.22 -6.33 -14.42
N PRO A 50 1.42 -5.50 -15.12
CA PRO A 50 -0.04 -5.59 -15.09
C PRO A 50 -0.58 -6.99 -15.45
N GLU A 51 0.15 -7.73 -16.29
CA GLU A 51 -0.22 -9.08 -16.69
C GLU A 51 -0.15 -10.06 -15.52
N ILE A 52 0.95 -10.02 -14.76
CA ILE A 52 1.12 -10.83 -13.54
C ILE A 52 0.02 -10.51 -12.54
N VAL A 53 -0.26 -9.23 -12.31
CA VAL A 53 -1.31 -8.79 -11.38
C VAL A 53 -2.67 -9.34 -11.81
N LYS A 54 -2.97 -9.34 -13.11
CA LYS A 54 -4.22 -9.88 -13.64
C LYS A 54 -4.32 -11.40 -13.47
N HIS A 55 -3.23 -12.13 -13.63
CA HIS A 55 -3.19 -13.57 -13.39
C HIS A 55 -3.35 -13.90 -11.91
N ALA A 56 -2.61 -13.22 -11.03
CA ALA A 56 -2.74 -13.37 -9.58
C ALA A 56 -4.19 -13.10 -9.12
N TYR A 57 -4.80 -12.01 -9.62
CA TYR A 57 -6.19 -11.67 -9.31
C TYR A 57 -7.15 -12.81 -9.66
N LYS A 58 -7.01 -13.43 -10.85
CA LYS A 58 -7.87 -14.54 -11.25
C LYS A 58 -7.70 -15.79 -10.38
N LEU A 59 -6.49 -16.05 -9.88
CA LEU A 59 -6.19 -17.21 -9.04
C LEU A 59 -6.69 -17.04 -7.60
N ASP A 60 -6.58 -15.82 -7.07
CA ASP A 60 -6.74 -15.58 -5.63
C ASP A 60 -8.05 -14.93 -5.23
N MET A 61 -8.73 -14.22 -6.14
CA MET A 61 -9.82 -13.32 -5.75
C MET A 61 -10.93 -14.03 -4.97
N GLU A 62 -11.40 -15.18 -5.43
CA GLU A 62 -12.47 -15.94 -4.76
C GLU A 62 -12.04 -16.46 -3.39
N ARG A 63 -10.79 -16.94 -3.28
CA ARG A 63 -10.22 -17.49 -2.04
C ARG A 63 -10.00 -16.38 -1.00
N LEU A 64 -9.43 -15.25 -1.42
CA LEU A 64 -9.24 -14.08 -0.56
C LEU A 64 -10.58 -13.47 -0.14
N TYR A 65 -11.56 -13.44 -1.04
CA TYR A 65 -12.90 -12.96 -0.71
C TYR A 65 -13.51 -13.80 0.41
N ALA A 66 -13.48 -15.13 0.29
CA ALA A 66 -13.99 -16.03 1.33
C ALA A 66 -13.34 -15.76 2.70
N VAL A 67 -12.00 -15.67 2.75
CA VAL A 67 -11.26 -15.41 4.00
C VAL A 67 -11.59 -14.04 4.60
N PHE A 68 -11.73 -12.99 3.78
CA PHE A 68 -12.02 -11.64 4.29
C PHE A 68 -13.49 -11.40 4.64
N THR A 69 -14.40 -12.26 4.19
CA THR A 69 -15.81 -12.23 4.59
C THR A 69 -16.13 -13.12 5.79
N ASP A 70 -15.24 -14.06 6.12
CA ASP A 70 -15.40 -14.94 7.26
C ASP A 70 -15.08 -14.21 8.58
N CYS A 71 -16.12 -14.05 9.40
CA CYS A 71 -16.06 -13.36 10.68
C CYS A 71 -15.55 -14.27 11.82
N GLU A 72 -15.43 -15.58 11.60
CA GLU A 72 -14.92 -16.54 12.58
C GLU A 72 -13.39 -16.49 12.70
N HIS A 73 -12.71 -15.91 11.72
CA HIS A 73 -11.26 -15.71 11.76
C HIS A 73 -10.84 -14.65 12.78
N ASP A 74 -9.97 -15.04 13.70
CA ASP A 74 -9.14 -14.12 14.47
C ASP A 74 -7.95 -13.58 13.62
N LYS A 75 -7.14 -12.68 14.19
CA LYS A 75 -5.99 -12.08 13.48
C LYS A 75 -5.03 -13.14 12.94
N ILE A 76 -4.66 -14.12 13.76
CA ILE A 76 -3.63 -15.11 13.43
C ILE A 76 -4.15 -16.08 12.36
N SER A 77 -5.35 -16.63 12.56
CA SER A 77 -5.93 -17.56 11.58
C SER A 77 -6.20 -16.90 10.23
N ARG A 78 -6.55 -15.61 10.21
CA ARG A 78 -6.67 -14.84 8.95
C ARG A 78 -5.33 -14.69 8.24
N ASP A 79 -4.28 -14.31 8.98
CA ASP A 79 -2.93 -14.15 8.43
C ASP A 79 -2.41 -15.48 7.88
N GLU A 80 -2.65 -16.60 8.58
CA GLU A 80 -2.29 -17.95 8.12
C GLU A 80 -3.06 -18.36 6.86
N ALA A 81 -4.37 -18.12 6.80
CA ALA A 81 -5.21 -18.42 5.64
C ALA A 81 -4.78 -17.63 4.39
N VAL A 82 -4.52 -16.33 4.56
CA VAL A 82 -3.97 -15.48 3.49
C VAL A 82 -2.58 -15.94 3.07
N ASN A 83 -1.72 -16.30 4.03
CA ASN A 83 -0.37 -16.77 3.74
C ASN A 83 -0.37 -18.09 2.96
N LYS A 84 -1.31 -19.00 3.24
CA LYS A 84 -1.50 -20.23 2.46
C LYS A 84 -1.87 -19.92 1.02
N ILE A 85 -2.85 -19.04 0.80
CA ILE A 85 -3.23 -18.59 -0.56
C ILE A 85 -2.03 -17.99 -1.28
N ARG A 86 -1.26 -17.12 -0.60
CA ARG A 86 -0.05 -16.51 -1.13
C ARG A 86 0.97 -17.54 -1.60
N LEU A 87 1.28 -18.56 -0.78
CA LEU A 87 2.27 -19.58 -1.14
C LEU A 87 1.84 -20.38 -2.36
N ASP A 88 0.58 -20.84 -2.39
CA ASP A 88 0.02 -21.62 -3.51
C ASP A 88 0.06 -20.82 -4.83
N THR A 89 -0.22 -19.52 -4.77
CA THR A 89 -0.27 -18.69 -5.97
C THR A 89 1.11 -18.20 -6.39
N GLU A 90 2.02 -17.95 -5.46
CA GLU A 90 3.42 -17.71 -5.78
C GLU A 90 4.06 -18.90 -6.49
N GLU A 91 3.69 -20.14 -6.15
CA GLU A 91 4.16 -21.32 -6.86
C GLU A 91 3.64 -21.36 -8.30
N GLN A 92 2.32 -21.22 -8.49
CA GLN A 92 1.71 -21.20 -9.83
C GLN A 92 2.23 -20.05 -10.71
N LEU A 93 2.42 -18.87 -10.13
CA LEU A 93 2.92 -17.72 -10.88
C LEU A 93 4.40 -17.86 -11.27
N LYS A 94 5.22 -18.56 -10.48
CA LYS A 94 6.62 -18.88 -10.87
C LYS A 94 6.65 -19.83 -12.07
N GLU A 95 5.70 -20.74 -12.18
CA GLU A 95 5.58 -21.63 -13.34
C GLU A 95 5.16 -20.87 -14.60
N ILE A 96 4.21 -19.93 -14.47
CA ILE A 96 3.67 -19.15 -15.60
C ILE A 96 4.66 -18.05 -16.04
N PHE A 97 5.39 -17.45 -15.10
CA PHE A 97 6.31 -16.32 -15.35
C PHE A 97 7.73 -16.60 -14.81
N PRO A 98 8.47 -17.57 -15.37
CA PRO A 98 9.76 -18.02 -14.84
C PRO A 98 10.88 -16.96 -14.90
N GLU A 99 10.81 -16.03 -15.86
CA GLU A 99 11.83 -15.00 -16.11
C GLU A 99 11.64 -13.72 -15.26
N ASP A 100 10.49 -13.58 -14.58
CA ASP A 100 10.17 -12.33 -13.88
C ASP A 100 10.79 -12.29 -12.47
N SER A 101 12.03 -11.81 -12.42
CA SER A 101 12.81 -11.59 -11.18
C SER A 101 12.14 -10.72 -10.10
N ILE A 102 11.00 -10.08 -10.41
CA ILE A 102 10.24 -9.19 -9.52
C ILE A 102 9.61 -9.97 -8.35
N PHE A 103 9.25 -11.24 -8.55
CA PHE A 103 8.65 -12.09 -7.50
C PHE A 103 9.50 -12.19 -6.23
N LYS A 104 10.84 -12.21 -6.36
CA LYS A 104 11.74 -12.34 -5.20
C LYS A 104 11.89 -11.06 -4.36
N LYS A 105 11.50 -9.89 -4.90
CA LYS A 105 11.71 -8.59 -4.25
C LYS A 105 10.44 -7.91 -3.74
N CYS A 106 9.29 -8.14 -4.35
CA CYS A 106 8.03 -7.49 -3.93
C CYS A 106 7.38 -8.14 -2.69
N PHE A 107 7.62 -9.43 -2.44
CA PHE A 107 6.93 -10.19 -1.37
C PHE A 107 7.81 -10.55 -0.18
N LYS A 108 9.10 -10.19 -0.18
CA LYS A 108 9.93 -10.22 1.03
C LYS A 108 9.68 -8.95 1.84
N SER A 109 8.61 -8.94 2.63
CA SER A 109 8.55 -8.06 3.79
C SER A 109 9.38 -8.71 4.90
N HIS A 110 10.23 -7.91 5.55
CA HIS A 110 11.08 -8.32 6.67
C HIS A 110 10.27 -8.87 7.86
#